data_AF-A0A4R9LS72-F1
#
_entry.id   AF-A0A4R9LS72-F1
#
_cell.length_a   1.000
_cell.length_b   1.000
_cell.length_c   1.000
_cell.angle_alpha   90.00
_cell.angle_beta   90.00
_cell.angle_gamma   90.00
#
_symmetry.space_group_name_H-M   'P 1'
#
loop_
_entity.id
_entity.type
_entity.pdbx_description
1 polymer ?
#
loop_
_entity_poly.entity_id
_entity_poly.type
_entity_poly.pdbx_seq_one_letter_code
_entity_poly.pdbx_strand_id
1 'polypeptide(L)' 'MRRACNKHLRHALYWLAFNSLTRVEWARQFYDAQRAKGKANSIALRSLSNKWAKIIFTIW' A
#
# COMPACT_ATOMS: atom_id res chain seq x y z
N MET A 1 -16.22 0.66 -14.44
CA MET A 1 -14.82 0.70 -14.95
C MET A 1 -14.12 1.97 -14.48
N ARG A 2 -13.03 1.91 -13.70
CA ARG A 2 -12.21 3.10 -13.33
C ARG A 2 -11.18 3.36 -14.43
N ARG A 3 -11.49 4.24 -15.39
CA ARG A 3 -10.66 4.53 -16.58
C ARG A 3 -9.36 5.32 -16.28
N ALA A 4 -9.31 6.08 -15.18
CA ALA A 4 -8.12 6.87 -14.81
C ALA A 4 -7.05 6.10 -13.99
N CYS A 5 -7.21 4.78 -13.80
CA CYS A 5 -6.27 4.02 -12.98
C CYS A 5 -5.03 3.66 -13.82
N ASN A 6 -3.93 4.41 -13.65
CA ASN A 6 -2.65 4.06 -14.25
C ASN A 6 -2.16 2.72 -13.66
N LYS A 7 -2.13 1.69 -14.51
CA LYS A 7 -1.77 0.32 -14.12
C LYS A 7 -0.31 0.22 -13.67
N HIS A 8 0.58 0.97 -14.31
CA HIS A 8 2.00 1.00 -13.96
C HIS A 8 2.21 1.62 -12.59
N LEU A 9 1.59 2.79 -12.34
CA LEU A 9 1.67 3.45 -11.03
C LEU A 9 1.11 2.55 -9.92
N ARG A 10 -0.03 1.91 -10.17
CA ARG A 10 -0.63 0.96 -9.23
C ARG A 10 0.31 -0.19 -8.89
N HIS A 11 1.00 -0.74 -9.90
CA HIS A 11 1.94 -1.84 -9.71
C HIS A 11 3.20 -1.36 -8.97
N ALA A 12 3.74 -0.19 -9.31
CA ALA A 12 4.87 0.41 -8.62
C ALA A 12 4.57 0.65 -7.14
N LEU A 13 3.41 1.24 -6.81
CA LEU A 13 2.97 1.46 -5.43
C LEU A 13 2.73 0.14 -4.66
N TYR A 14 2.33 -0.92 -5.36
CA TYR A 14 2.19 -2.25 -4.77
C TYR A 14 3.55 -2.82 -4.38
N TRP A 15 4.52 -2.77 -5.28
CA TRP A 15 5.90 -3.19 -5.01
C TRP A 15 6.57 -2.34 -3.95
N LEU A 16 6.33 -1.02 -3.95
CA LEU A 16 6.80 -0.11 -2.92
C LEU A 16 6.24 -0.55 -1.56
N ALA A 17 4.92 -0.73 -1.45
CA ALA A 17 4.28 -1.16 -0.21
C ALA A 17 4.84 -2.49 0.29
N PHE A 18 5.09 -3.45 -0.60
CA PHE A 18 5.69 -4.74 -0.26
C PHE A 18 7.12 -4.60 0.28
N ASN A 19 7.99 -3.86 -0.42
CA ASN A 19 9.36 -3.60 0.03
C ASN A 19 9.41 -2.75 1.32
N SER A 20 8.41 -1.92 1.55
CA SER A 20 8.32 -1.10 2.76
C SER A 20 8.06 -1.93 4.02
N LEU A 21 7.48 -3.13 3.90
CA LEU A 21 7.20 -4.00 5.06
C LEU A 21 8.45 -4.40 5.83
N THR A 22 9.60 -4.51 5.16
CA THR A 22 10.88 -4.88 5.78
C THR A 22 11.68 -3.68 6.23
N ARG A 23 11.49 -2.51 5.61
CA ARG A 23 12.28 -1.30 5.88
C ARG A 23 11.62 -0.37 6.89
N VAL A 24 10.31 -0.45 7.06
CA VAL A 24 9.52 0.54 7.78
C VAL A 24 8.59 -0.15 8.76
N GLU A 25 8.86 0.03 10.05
CA GLU A 25 8.15 -0.68 11.12
C GLU A 25 6.65 -0.34 11.17
N TRP A 26 6.28 0.95 11.01
CA TRP A 26 4.88 1.35 11.01
C TRP A 26 4.10 0.73 9.84
N ALA A 27 4.76 0.49 8.69
CA ALA A 27 4.12 -0.14 7.54
C ALA A 27 3.79 -1.60 7.82
N ARG A 28 4.67 -2.30 8.55
CA ARG A 28 4.43 -3.66 9.03
C ARG A 28 3.31 -3.70 10.05
N GLN A 29 3.32 -2.83 11.05
CA GLN A 29 2.24 -2.74 12.04
C GLN A 29 0.88 -2.45 11.38
N PHE A 30 0.84 -1.56 10.38
CA PHE A 30 -0.39 -1.30 9.62
C PHE A 30 -0.88 -2.53 8.85
N TYR A 31 0.05 -3.27 8.23
CA TYR A 31 -0.26 -4.52 7.54
C TYR A 31 -0.81 -5.58 8.51
N ASP A 32 -0.18 -5.77 9.66
CA ASP A 32 -0.61 -6.71 10.69
C ASP A 32 -1.98 -6.32 11.28
N ALA A 33 -2.23 -5.03 11.49
CA ALA A 33 -3.56 -4.55 11.89
C ALA A 33 -4.65 -4.85 10.84
N GLN A 34 -4.30 -4.80 9.55
CA GLN A 34 -5.24 -5.15 8.48
C GLN A 34 -5.44 -6.66 8.36
N ARG A 35 -4.41 -7.46 8.64
CA ARG A 35 -4.49 -8.92 8.77
C ARG A 35 -5.36 -9.34 9.96
N ALA A 36 -5.19 -8.69 11.10
CA ALA A 36 -5.99 -8.91 12.30
C ALA A 36 -7.49 -8.63 12.07
N LYS A 37 -7.80 -7.68 11.18
CA LYS A 37 -9.18 -7.40 10.73
C LYS A 37 -9.75 -8.45 9.76
N GLY A 38 -9.04 -9.55 9.50
CA GLY A 38 -9.47 -10.62 8.60
C GLY A 38 -9.37 -10.28 7.11
N LYS A 39 -8.66 -9.20 6.73
CA LYS A 39 -8.53 -8.83 5.31
C LYS A 39 -7.52 -9.72 4.59
N ALA A 40 -7.83 -10.02 3.34
CA ALA A 40 -6.91 -10.73 2.44
C ALA A 40 -5.61 -9.93 2.24
N ASN A 41 -4.50 -10.66 2.05
CA ASN A 41 -3.16 -10.09 1.88
C ASN A 41 -3.10 -9.02 0.78
N SER A 42 -3.79 -9.26 -0.35
CA SER A 42 -3.88 -8.33 -1.48
C SER A 42 -4.60 -7.02 -1.12
N ILE A 43 -5.64 -7.08 -0.29
CA ILE A 43 -6.40 -5.91 0.17
C ILE A 43 -5.60 -5.11 1.19
N ALA A 44 -4.89 -5.79 2.09
CA ALA A 44 -4.00 -5.15 3.07
C ALA A 44 -2.87 -4.39 2.35
N LEU A 45 -2.17 -5.04 1.42
CA LEU A 45 -1.12 -4.42 0.61
C LEU A 45 -1.65 -3.24 -0.22
N ARG A 46 -2.83 -3.38 -0.84
CA ARG A 46 -3.44 -2.28 -1.61
C ARG A 46 -3.81 -1.08 -0.73
N SER A 47 -4.24 -1.32 0.50
CA SER A 47 -4.52 -0.24 1.47
C SER A 47 -3.23 0.48 1.86
N LEU A 48 -2.14 -0.26 2.05
CA LEU A 48 -0.82 0.29 2.33
C LEU A 48 -0.27 1.09 1.13
N SER A 49 -0.41 0.59 -0.10
CA SER A 49 -0.07 1.32 -1.33
C SER A 49 -0.80 2.66 -1.45
N ASN A 50 -2.09 2.71 -1.09
CA ASN A 50 -2.84 3.97 -1.10
C ASN A 50 -2.34 4.95 -0.03
N LYS A 51 -1.89 4.45 1.13
CA LYS A 51 -1.27 5.28 2.18
C LYS A 51 0.04 5.90 1.67
N TRP A 52 0.89 5.10 1.02
CA TRP A 52 2.12 5.58 0.37
C TRP A 52 1.85 6.63 -0.72
N ALA A 53 0.83 6.42 -1.55
CA ALA A 53 0.43 7.40 -2.56
C ALA A 53 0.09 8.76 -1.93
N LYS A 54 -0.62 8.77 -0.79
CA LYS A 54 -0.92 10.02 -0.06
C LYS A 54 0.34 10.68 0.49
N ILE A 55 1.27 9.91 1.05
CA ILE A 55 2.53 10.44 1.61
C ILE A 55 3.37 11.09 0.50
N ILE A 56 3.58 10.38 -0.62
CA ILE A 56 4.33 10.89 -1.77
C ILE A 56 3.69 12.16 -2.32
N PHE A 57 2.36 12.19 -2.44
CA PHE A 57 1.62 13.36 -2.90
C PHE A 57 1.66 14.55 -1.92
N THR A 58 1.95 14.33 -0.63
CA THR A 58 2.03 15.41 0.36
C THR A 58 3.43 16.02 0.43
N ILE A 59 4.46 15.26 0.06
CA ILE A 59 5.87 15.70 0.07
C ILE A 59 6.20 16.51 -1.20
N TRP A 60 5.43 16.31 -2.26
CA TRP A 60 5.58 16.99 -3.54
C TRP A 60 4.56 18.12 -3.65
#